data_AF-A0A4Q2M2N7-F1
#
_entry.id   AF-A0A4Q2M2N7-F1
#
_cell.length_a   1.000
_cell.length_b   1.000
_cell.length_c   1.000
_cell.angle_alpha   90.00
_cell.angle_beta   90.00
_cell.angle_gamma   90.00
#
_symmetry.space_group_name_H-M   'P 1'
#
loop_
_entity.id
_entity.type
_entity.pdbx_description
1 polymer ?
#
loop_
_entity_poly.entity_id
_entity_poly.type
_entity_poly.pdbx_seq_one_letter_code
_entity_poly.pdbx_strand_id
1 'polypeptide(L)' 'MGELTDAFIKRHWAYLKNHPEEIQQYDSIYEHMLYYFTNKLGAPTNEAHEHIAEFRSSIEIE' A
#
# COMPACT_ATOMS: atom_id res chain seq x y z
N MET A 1 5.26 -2.14 -12.90
CA MET A 1 4.95 -2.67 -11.56
C MET A 1 5.09 -4.19 -11.58
N GLY A 2 5.78 -4.76 -10.60
CA GLY A 2 5.92 -6.21 -10.43
C GLY A 2 4.63 -6.86 -9.94
N GLU A 3 4.45 -8.16 -10.23
CA GLU A 3 3.23 -8.92 -9.92
C GLU A 3 2.93 -8.99 -8.41
N LEU A 4 3.97 -9.02 -7.58
CA LEU A 4 3.85 -9.00 -6.12
C LEU A 4 3.35 -7.66 -5.61
N THR A 5 3.93 -6.55 -6.09
CA THR A 5 3.48 -5.20 -5.75
C THR A 5 2.01 -5.03 -6.12
N ASP A 6 1.62 -5.38 -7.34
CA ASP A 6 0.22 -5.28 -7.78
C ASP A 6 -0.75 -6.07 -6.88
N ALA A 7 -0.36 -7.27 -6.43
CA ALA A 7 -1.15 -8.06 -5.50
C ALA A 7 -1.31 -7.38 -4.12
N PHE A 8 -0.24 -6.78 -3.59
CA PHE A 8 -0.26 -6.03 -2.33
C PHE A 8 -1.17 -4.80 -2.43
N ILE A 9 -1.03 -4.04 -3.51
CA ILE A 9 -1.85 -2.87 -3.82
C ILE A 9 -3.33 -3.26 -3.92
N LYS A 10 -3.67 -4.29 -4.69
CA LYS A 10 -5.06 -4.76 -4.83
C LYS A 10 -5.68 -5.19 -3.51
N ARG A 11 -4.91 -5.86 -2.64
CA ARG A 11 -5.37 -6.25 -1.29
C ARG A 11 -5.62 -5.03 -0.42
N HIS A 12 -4.75 -4.03 -0.46
CA HIS A 12 -4.93 -2.77 0.25
C HIS A 12 -6.16 -2.01 -0.23
N TRP A 13 -6.39 -1.90 -1.54
CA TRP A 13 -7.61 -1.29 -2.08
C TRP A 13 -8.88 -2.04 -1.68
N ALA A 14 -8.86 -3.37 -1.69
CA ALA A 14 -9.99 -4.17 -1.23
C ALA A 14 -10.27 -3.97 0.26
N TYR A 15 -9.23 -3.82 1.08
CA TYR A 15 -9.35 -3.51 2.50
C TYR A 15 -9.96 -2.11 2.73
N LEU A 16 -9.44 -1.10 2.05
CA LEU A 16 -9.95 0.28 2.14
C LEU A 16 -11.41 0.41 1.70
N LYS A 17 -11.89 -0.40 0.75
CA LYS A 17 -13.31 -0.41 0.39
C LYS A 17 -14.23 -0.79 1.54
N ASN A 18 -13.74 -1.60 2.49
CA ASN A 18 -14.50 -2.03 3.66
C ASN A 18 -14.25 -1.13 4.88
N HIS A 19 -13.12 -0.43 4.92
CA HIS A 19 -12.69 0.44 6.02
C HIS A 19 -12.25 1.83 5.51
N PRO A 20 -13.10 2.59 4.80
CA PRO A 20 -12.73 3.87 4.24
C PRO A 20 -12.43 4.92 5.32
N GLU A 21 -12.91 4.75 6.54
CA GLU A 21 -12.60 5.62 7.67
C GLU A 21 -11.13 5.54 8.14
N GLU A 22 -10.46 4.40 7.95
CA GLU A 22 -9.07 4.24 8.40
C GLU A 22 -8.12 5.16 7.64
N ILE A 23 -8.39 5.47 6.36
CA ILE A 23 -7.54 6.38 5.59
C ILE A 23 -7.53 7.80 6.18
N GLN A 24 -8.59 8.21 6.87
CA GLN A 24 -8.68 9.55 7.47
C GLN A 24 -7.76 9.71 8.68
N GLN A 25 -7.22 8.61 9.21
CA GLN A 25 -6.27 8.61 10.32
C GLN A 25 -4.83 8.81 9.87
N TYR A 26 -4.57 8.85 8.55
CA TYR A 26 -3.25 9.00 7.96
C TYR A 26 -3.21 10.25 7.07
N ASP A 27 -2.07 10.94 7.04
CA ASP A 27 -1.88 12.12 6.19
C ASP A 27 -1.79 11.75 4.70
N SER A 28 -1.47 10.49 4.37
CA SER A 28 -1.38 10.02 2.99
C SER A 28 -1.76 8.55 2.81
N ILE A 29 -2.26 8.23 1.61
CA ILE A 29 -2.53 6.84 1.19
C ILE A 29 -1.28 5.96 1.37
N TYR A 30 -0.09 6.50 1.09
CA TYR A 30 1.19 5.79 1.20
C TYR A 30 1.54 5.41 2.65
N GLU A 31 1.19 6.24 3.64
CA GLU A 31 1.40 5.91 5.05
C GLU A 31 0.45 4.81 5.50
N HIS A 32 -0.82 4.88 5.08
CA HIS A 32 -1.75 3.80 5.32
C HIS A 32 -1.32 2.50 4.62
N MET A 33 -0.76 2.58 3.41
CA MET A 33 -0.21 1.41 2.71
C MET A 33 0.93 0.79 3.49
N LEU A 34 1.85 1.61 4.01
CA LEU A 34 2.96 1.14 4.83
C LEU A 34 2.46 0.44 6.10
N TYR A 35 1.50 1.06 6.79
CA TYR A 35 0.84 0.45 7.95
C TYR A 35 0.19 -0.87 7.58
N TYR A 36 -0.60 -0.90 6.49
CA TYR A 36 -1.31 -2.10 6.06
C TYR A 36 -0.35 -3.24 5.70
N PHE A 37 0.70 -2.97 4.93
CA PHE A 37 1.68 -3.97 4.52
C PHE A 37 2.45 -4.53 5.71
N THR A 38 2.85 -3.68 6.65
CA THR A 38 3.63 -4.12 7.81
C THR A 38 2.77 -4.76 8.90
N ASN A 39 1.64 -4.16 9.27
CA ASN A 39 0.83 -4.57 10.42
C ASN A 39 -0.27 -5.58 10.06
N LYS A 40 -0.84 -5.51 8.85
CA LYS A 40 -1.93 -6.42 8.44
C LYS A 40 -1.42 -7.59 7.61
N LEU A 41 -0.48 -7.34 6.69
CA LEU A 41 0.12 -8.41 5.87
C LEU A 41 1.38 -9.03 6.49
N GLY A 42 1.96 -8.39 7.51
CA GLY A 42 3.18 -8.90 8.16
C GLY A 42 4.43 -8.81 7.29
N ALA A 43 4.41 -7.96 6.25
CA ALA A 43 5.56 -7.76 5.39
C ALA A 43 6.67 -7.00 6.12
N PRO A 44 7.95 -7.33 5.88
CA PRO A 44 9.06 -6.54 6.38
C PRO A 44 8.93 -5.08 5.94
N THR A 45 9.27 -4.14 6.82
CA THR A 45 9.20 -2.70 6.53
C THR A 45 9.95 -2.33 5.24
N ASN A 46 11.15 -2.88 5.03
CA ASN A 46 11.92 -2.62 3.80
C ASN A 46 11.17 -3.07 2.54
N GLU A 47 10.60 -4.28 2.54
CA GLU A 47 9.84 -4.82 1.41
C GLU A 47 8.56 -3.99 1.16
N ALA A 48 7.87 -3.58 2.23
CA ALA A 48 6.73 -2.67 2.12
C ALA A 48 7.11 -1.33 1.47
N HIS A 49 8.26 -0.75 1.85
CA HIS A 49 8.77 0.46 1.23
C HIS A 49 9.12 0.26 -0.25
N GLU A 50 9.71 -0.87 -0.62
CA GLU A 50 10.00 -1.22 -2.02
C GLU A 50 8.73 -1.29 -2.87
N HIS A 51 7.70 -1.98 -2.38
CA HIS A 51 6.40 -2.06 -3.06
C HIS A 51 5.73 -0.68 -3.21
N ILE A 52 5.78 0.16 -2.17
CA ILE A 52 5.21 1.51 -2.23
C ILE A 52 5.97 2.40 -3.20
N ALA A 53 7.31 2.33 -3.21
CA ALA A 53 8.15 3.08 -4.13
C ALA A 53 7.90 2.68 -5.59
N GLU A 54 7.80 1.37 -5.86
CA GLU A 54 7.50 0.85 -7.19
C GLU A 54 6.09 1.26 -7.67
N PHE A 55 5.11 1.21 -6.77
CA PHE A 55 3.76 1.69 -7.05
C PHE A 55 3.75 3.19 -7.40
N ARG A 56 4.38 4.01 -6.56
CA ARG A 56 4.48 5.45 -6.76
C ARG A 56 5.15 5.79 -8.09
N SER A 57 6.27 5.14 -8.39
CA SER A 57 6.98 5.33 -9.66
C SER A 57 6.16 4.87 -10.87
N SER A 58 5.23 3.93 -10.70
CA SER A 58 4.35 3.49 -11.79
C SER A 58 3.26 4.52 -12.08
N ILE A 59 2.77 5.25 -11.06
CA ILE A 59 1.78 6.33 -11.23
C ILE A 59 2.40 7.58 -11.86
N GLU A 60 3.65 7.91 -11.53
CA GLU A 60 4.33 9.11 -12.08
C GLU A 60 4.66 9.01 -13.59
N ILE A 61 4.43 7.85 -14.22
CA ILE A 61 4.71 7.61 -15.65
C ILE A 61 3.42 7.59 -16.51
N GLU A 62 2.23 7.77 -15.93
CA GLU A 62 0.96 7.92 -16.67
C GLU A 62 0.54 9.37 -16.92
#